data_AF-A0A2V7EQU8-F1
#
_entry.id   AF-A0A2V7EQU8-F1
#
_cell.length_a   1.000
_cell.length_b   1.000
_cell.length_c   1.000
_cell.angle_alpha   90.00
_cell.angle_beta   90.00
_cell.angle_gamma   90.00
#
_symmetry.space_group_name_H-M   'P 1'
#
loop_
_entity.id
_entity.type
_entity.pdbx_description
1 polymer ?
#
loop_
_entity_poly.entity_id
_entity_poly.type
_entity_poly.pdbx_seq_one_letter_code
_entity_poly.pdbx_strand_id
1 'polypeptide(L)'
;MRTTLPITVIAVVAGLTALACTEGVAPSSDQAQVLAAEQEQLGAMIDSDFGAVGASATASIVTPGSGASFAVSGTQGDTAPTFWGRLRVVPGGPRPVYHRDVTIANDTATVEHDVSFAGVFLVDTSADGVFNPSAKPLADRMTQHAVLVRDRAVGRGWRVVKLSPQDWTVVDLGRQTVAVKDVKVYRNDTLLVDVADPSALYDVTNRVPHFHLGDTVKVVAAVSNTTNSGFTPSTFMFLHVRHLDPSGTSWRRLKMTDNGDGTWERAWIARRSGIDRFVVDALDAATLLLGTPDNYRTNEVAIPYRIE
;
A
#
# COMPACT_ATOMS: atom_id res chain seq x y z
N MET A 1 35.09 -0.98 -68.39
CA MET A 1 33.74 -0.44 -68.09
C MET A 1 33.34 -1.05 -66.75
N ARG A 2 33.60 -0.43 -65.59
CA ARG A 2 32.91 0.72 -64.99
C ARG A 2 31.39 0.60 -65.06
N THR A 3 30.79 0.15 -63.95
CA THR A 3 29.62 0.78 -63.33
C THR A 3 29.46 0.26 -61.89
N THR A 4 30.06 1.00 -60.96
CA THR A 4 29.66 1.13 -59.55
C THR A 4 28.36 1.92 -59.47
N LEU A 5 27.39 1.49 -58.67
CA LEU A 5 26.39 2.34 -58.03
C LEU A 5 26.05 1.77 -56.64
N PRO A 6 26.08 2.60 -55.57
CA PRO A 6 25.96 2.17 -54.18
C PRO A 6 24.50 2.06 -53.72
N ILE A 7 24.20 1.05 -52.89
CA ILE A 7 22.93 0.95 -52.16
C ILE A 7 23.09 1.72 -50.85
N THR A 8 22.43 2.87 -50.78
CA THR A 8 22.32 3.72 -49.59
C THR A 8 21.37 3.07 -48.59
N VAL A 9 21.89 2.66 -47.43
CA VAL A 9 21.08 2.21 -46.29
C VAL A 9 20.64 3.45 -45.51
N ILE A 10 19.35 3.78 -45.56
CA ILE A 10 18.74 4.80 -44.69
C ILE A 10 18.22 4.08 -43.45
N ALA A 11 18.94 4.24 -42.33
CA ALA A 11 18.44 3.87 -41.01
C ALA A 11 17.49 4.97 -40.53
N VAL A 12 16.18 4.73 -40.60
CA VAL A 12 15.18 5.59 -39.93
C VAL A 12 15.05 5.11 -38.48
N VAL A 13 15.72 5.83 -37.58
CA VAL A 13 15.48 5.77 -36.14
C VAL A 13 14.18 6.53 -35.86
N ALA A 14 13.08 5.81 -35.71
CA ALA A 14 11.84 6.38 -35.16
C ALA A 14 11.90 6.25 -33.63
N GLY A 15 12.49 7.27 -32.99
CA GLY A 15 12.41 7.46 -31.55
C GLY A 15 10.98 7.83 -31.15
N LEU A 16 10.32 6.94 -30.41
CA LEU A 16 9.09 7.25 -29.68
C LEU A 16 9.46 8.15 -28.48
N THR A 17 9.46 9.46 -28.70
CA THR A 17 9.44 10.46 -27.63
C THR A 17 8.01 10.58 -27.08
N ALA A 18 7.69 9.81 -26.04
CA ALA A 18 6.55 10.13 -25.19
C ALA A 18 7.00 11.16 -24.15
N LEU A 19 6.99 12.44 -24.54
CA LEU A 19 7.11 13.56 -23.63
C LEU A 19 5.77 13.74 -22.91
N ALA A 20 5.63 13.13 -21.74
CA ALA A 20 4.70 13.60 -20.73
C ALA A 20 5.38 14.74 -19.97
N CYS A 21 5.25 15.96 -20.50
CA CYS A 21 5.62 17.18 -19.78
C CYS A 21 4.65 17.36 -18.61
N THR A 22 5.14 17.10 -17.40
CA THR A 22 4.64 17.76 -16.18
C THR A 22 5.79 18.61 -15.67
N GLU A 23 5.59 19.91 -15.58
CA GLU A 23 6.55 20.86 -15.03
C GLU A 23 6.69 20.62 -13.52
N GLY A 24 7.48 19.61 -13.15
CA GLY A 24 8.30 19.67 -11.96
C GLY A 24 9.63 20.29 -12.36
N VAL A 25 10.19 21.17 -11.53
CA VAL A 25 11.57 21.66 -11.70
C VAL A 25 12.45 20.44 -11.97
N ALA A 26 13.09 20.39 -13.15
CA ALA A 26 13.98 19.29 -13.48
C ALA A 26 14.99 19.16 -12.32
N PRO A 27 15.04 18.01 -11.62
CA PRO A 27 15.90 17.89 -10.46
C PRO A 27 17.33 18.22 -10.88
N SER A 28 18.05 18.95 -10.03
CA SER A 28 19.51 19.06 -10.18
C SER A 28 20.09 17.67 -10.42
N SER A 29 21.20 17.55 -11.16
CA SER A 29 21.76 16.23 -11.50
C SER A 29 21.88 15.31 -10.29
N ASP A 30 22.19 15.86 -9.11
CA ASP A 30 22.28 15.11 -7.85
C ASP A 30 20.91 14.67 -7.31
N GLN A 31 19.88 15.54 -7.33
CA GLN A 31 18.50 15.14 -6.97
C GLN A 31 17.96 14.05 -7.92
N ALA A 32 18.31 14.11 -9.22
CA ALA A 32 17.92 13.10 -10.19
C ALA A 32 18.58 11.75 -9.90
N GLN A 33 19.86 11.77 -9.49
CA GLN A 33 20.55 10.54 -9.04
C GLN A 33 19.96 10.00 -7.73
N VAL A 34 19.57 10.86 -6.79
CA VAL A 34 18.89 10.44 -5.54
C VAL A 34 17.60 9.68 -5.86
N LEU A 35 16.71 10.27 -6.67
CA LEU A 35 15.44 9.64 -7.03
C LEU A 35 15.64 8.34 -7.83
N ALA A 36 16.63 8.32 -8.75
CA ALA A 36 16.97 7.11 -9.48
C ALA A 36 17.51 6.01 -8.57
N ALA A 37 18.38 6.35 -7.62
CA ALA A 37 18.93 5.43 -6.64
C ALA A 37 17.85 4.86 -5.73
N GLU A 38 16.92 5.71 -5.29
CA GLU A 38 15.79 5.35 -4.46
C GLU A 38 14.88 4.35 -5.20
N GLN A 39 14.46 4.67 -6.43
CA GLN A 39 13.63 3.79 -7.24
C GLN A 39 14.31 2.45 -7.53
N GLU A 40 15.61 2.45 -7.81
CA GLU A 40 16.40 1.24 -8.10
C GLU A 40 16.51 0.32 -6.87
N GLN A 41 16.67 0.88 -5.67
CA GLN A 41 16.88 0.12 -4.44
C GLN A 41 15.59 -0.29 -3.73
N LEU A 42 14.56 0.56 -3.76
CA LEU A 42 13.30 0.35 -3.05
C LEU A 42 12.17 -0.17 -3.95
N GLY A 43 12.19 0.16 -5.25
CA GLY A 43 11.22 -0.32 -6.23
C GLY A 43 9.76 -0.26 -5.73
N ALA A 44 9.11 -1.43 -5.62
CA ALA A 44 7.71 -1.54 -5.23
C ALA A 44 7.41 -1.16 -3.75
N MET A 45 8.43 -0.98 -2.90
CA MET A 45 8.25 -0.51 -1.51
C MET A 45 7.79 0.95 -1.44
N ILE A 46 8.14 1.75 -2.45
CA ILE A 46 7.76 3.17 -2.58
C ILE A 46 6.76 3.42 -3.71
N ASP A 47 6.64 2.45 -4.63
CA ASP A 47 5.72 2.57 -5.75
C ASP A 47 4.28 2.64 -5.25
N SER A 48 3.54 3.67 -5.62
CA SER A 48 2.15 3.83 -5.24
C SER A 48 1.18 3.13 -6.20
N ASP A 49 1.64 2.17 -7.01
CA ASP A 49 0.79 1.36 -7.89
C ASP A 49 -0.48 0.92 -7.13
N PHE A 50 -1.61 1.54 -7.50
CA PHE A 50 -2.76 1.76 -6.63
C PHE A 50 -3.67 0.53 -6.53
N GLY A 51 -3.22 -0.53 -5.86
CA GLY A 51 -4.09 -1.64 -5.43
C GLY A 51 -5.03 -2.20 -6.50
N ALA A 52 -6.18 -2.75 -6.08
CA ALA A 52 -7.21 -3.23 -7.01
C ALA A 52 -7.98 -2.05 -7.63
N VAL A 53 -8.18 -2.10 -8.96
CA VAL A 53 -9.00 -1.13 -9.69
C VAL A 53 -10.48 -1.44 -9.41
N GLY A 54 -11.06 -0.77 -8.41
CA GLY A 54 -12.48 -0.89 -8.07
C GLY A 54 -12.81 -1.90 -6.97
N ALA A 55 -14.10 -2.24 -6.83
CA ALA A 55 -14.56 -3.18 -5.81
C ALA A 55 -14.19 -4.62 -6.15
N SER A 56 -13.63 -5.32 -5.17
CA SER A 56 -13.21 -6.72 -5.29
C SER A 56 -13.72 -7.51 -4.10
N ALA A 57 -13.75 -8.84 -4.20
CA ALA A 57 -14.11 -9.71 -3.09
C ALA A 57 -12.99 -9.76 -2.04
N THR A 58 -13.36 -9.80 -0.77
CA THR A 58 -12.42 -10.18 0.29
C THR A 58 -12.03 -11.65 0.11
N ALA A 59 -10.74 -11.94 0.02
CA ALA A 59 -10.23 -13.28 -0.21
C ALA A 59 -10.40 -14.16 1.04
N SER A 60 -10.77 -15.42 0.82
CA SER A 60 -10.76 -16.46 1.85
C SER A 60 -9.40 -17.17 1.83
N ILE A 61 -8.75 -17.30 2.98
CA ILE A 61 -7.60 -18.20 3.13
C ILE A 61 -8.14 -19.54 3.63
N VAL A 62 -8.09 -20.57 2.80
CA VAL A 62 -8.25 -21.94 3.26
C VAL A 62 -6.91 -22.36 3.87
N THR A 63 -6.79 -22.29 5.19
CA THR A 63 -5.62 -22.83 5.90
C THR A 63 -5.65 -24.36 5.78
N PRO A 64 -4.60 -25.02 5.24
CA PRO A 64 -4.51 -26.47 5.34
C PRO A 64 -4.25 -26.83 6.81
N GLY A 65 -5.21 -27.46 7.49
CA GLY A 65 -4.95 -28.21 8.72
C GLY A 65 -5.57 -27.73 10.04
N SER A 66 -6.45 -26.72 10.10
CA SER A 66 -7.17 -26.43 11.36
C SER A 66 -8.58 -27.03 11.36
N GLY A 67 -8.70 -28.29 11.77
CA GLY A 67 -9.92 -28.75 12.42
C GLY A 67 -10.04 -28.06 13.77
N ALA A 68 -10.64 -26.88 13.78
CA ALA A 68 -11.01 -26.18 15.01
C ALA A 68 -12.48 -25.78 14.88
N SER A 69 -13.35 -26.53 15.55
CA SER A 69 -14.71 -26.15 15.82
C SER A 69 -14.71 -24.91 16.71
N PHE A 70 -14.99 -23.75 16.12
CA PHE A 70 -15.30 -22.53 16.87
C PHE A 70 -16.81 -22.50 17.11
N ALA A 71 -17.23 -22.90 18.30
CA ALA A 71 -18.53 -22.50 18.82
C ALA A 71 -18.42 -21.02 19.21
N VAL A 72 -19.03 -20.13 18.43
CA VAL A 72 -19.27 -18.75 18.84
C VAL A 72 -20.68 -18.67 19.38
N SER A 73 -20.81 -18.71 20.71
CA SER A 73 -21.96 -18.12 21.40
C SER A 73 -21.61 -16.68 21.71
N GLY A 74 -22.22 -15.75 21.00
CA GLY A 74 -22.10 -14.31 21.21
C GLY A 74 -23.01 -13.60 20.21
N THR A 75 -23.81 -12.64 20.69
CA THR A 75 -24.69 -11.75 19.91
C THR A 75 -24.11 -11.43 18.52
N GLN A 76 -24.85 -11.75 17.47
CA GLN A 76 -24.40 -11.64 16.07
C GLN A 76 -24.00 -10.20 15.75
N GLY A 77 -22.70 -9.92 15.73
CA GLY A 77 -22.15 -8.63 15.33
C GLY A 77 -22.32 -8.35 13.84
N ASP A 78 -22.19 -7.09 13.47
CA ASP A 78 -22.20 -6.65 12.08
C ASP A 78 -21.05 -7.26 11.29
N THR A 79 -21.30 -7.56 10.03
CA THR A 79 -20.31 -8.18 9.15
C THR A 79 -20.00 -7.28 7.96
N ALA A 80 -18.71 -7.00 7.75
CA ALA A 80 -18.26 -6.28 6.56
C ALA A 80 -18.76 -6.93 5.26
N PRO A 81 -19.16 -6.14 4.26
CA PRO A 81 -19.61 -6.69 2.99
C PRO A 81 -18.50 -7.44 2.23
N THR A 82 -18.91 -8.39 1.40
CA THR A 82 -17.99 -9.22 0.61
C THR A 82 -17.21 -8.37 -0.40
N PHE A 83 -17.90 -7.46 -1.09
CA PHE A 83 -17.35 -6.66 -2.18
C PHE A 83 -17.25 -5.19 -1.82
N TRP A 84 -16.03 -4.66 -1.88
CA TRP A 84 -15.76 -3.25 -1.74
C TRP A 84 -14.37 -2.91 -2.30
N GLY A 85 -14.07 -1.63 -2.49
CA GLY A 85 -12.74 -1.17 -2.91
C GLY A 85 -12.65 0.33 -3.14
N ARG A 86 -11.46 0.80 -3.53
CA ARG A 86 -11.19 2.21 -3.81
C ARG A 86 -10.85 2.37 -5.29
N LEU A 87 -11.62 3.18 -6.01
CA LEU A 87 -11.23 3.69 -7.32
C LEU A 87 -10.45 4.99 -7.09
N ARG A 88 -9.12 4.87 -6.99
CA ARG A 88 -8.21 5.99 -6.68
C ARG A 88 -7.99 6.93 -7.88
N VAL A 89 -8.11 6.42 -9.09
CA VAL A 89 -8.08 7.20 -10.33
C VAL A 89 -9.40 7.00 -11.06
N VAL A 90 -10.24 8.04 -11.07
CA VAL A 90 -11.54 8.00 -11.75
C VAL A 90 -11.35 8.40 -13.22
N PRO A 91 -11.82 7.61 -14.20
CA PRO A 91 -11.78 8.01 -15.60
C PRO A 91 -12.47 9.37 -15.81
N GLY A 92 -11.72 10.34 -16.37
CA GLY A 92 -12.22 11.71 -16.56
C GLY A 92 -12.24 12.58 -15.29
N GLY A 93 -11.86 12.05 -14.13
CA GLY A 93 -11.74 12.78 -12.88
C GLY A 93 -10.37 13.47 -12.69
N PRO A 94 -10.17 14.15 -11.55
CA PRO A 94 -8.88 14.73 -11.19
C PRO A 94 -7.78 13.66 -11.15
N ARG A 95 -6.58 14.03 -11.61
CA ARG A 95 -5.41 13.16 -11.48
C ARG A 95 -4.86 13.24 -10.06
N PRO A 96 -4.27 12.16 -9.53
CA PRO A 96 -3.48 12.24 -8.30
C PRO A 96 -2.37 13.29 -8.44
N VAL A 97 -2.16 14.04 -7.37
CA VAL A 97 -1.07 15.02 -7.26
C VAL A 97 0.07 14.34 -6.51
N TYR A 98 1.25 14.31 -7.14
CA TYR A 98 2.47 13.74 -6.58
C TYR A 98 3.44 14.86 -6.25
N HIS A 99 3.86 14.96 -4.99
CA HIS A 99 5.03 15.72 -4.59
C HIS A 99 6.13 14.74 -4.19
N ARG A 100 7.32 14.95 -4.77
CA ARG A 100 8.53 14.21 -4.42
C ARG A 100 9.63 15.23 -4.18
N ASP A 101 9.78 15.62 -2.93
CA ASP A 101 10.70 16.67 -2.53
C ASP A 101 12.01 16.07 -2.07
N VAL A 102 13.11 16.52 -2.70
CA VAL A 102 14.46 16.04 -2.40
C VAL A 102 15.28 17.15 -1.78
N THR A 103 15.65 16.97 -0.51
CA THR A 103 16.54 17.88 0.21
C THR A 103 17.90 17.22 0.39
N ILE A 104 18.95 17.82 -0.20
CA ILE A 104 20.33 17.35 -0.08
C ILE A 104 21.10 18.28 0.85
N ALA A 105 21.70 17.72 1.90
CA ALA A 105 22.60 18.39 2.81
C ALA A 105 23.89 17.57 2.96
N ASN A 106 24.99 18.06 2.39
CA ASN A 106 26.28 17.36 2.32
C ASN A 106 26.15 15.97 1.67
N ASP A 107 26.46 14.92 2.43
CA ASP A 107 26.42 13.52 2.00
C ASP A 107 25.12 12.81 2.42
N THR A 108 24.06 13.56 2.75
CA THR A 108 22.75 13.01 3.10
C THR A 108 21.66 13.65 2.24
N ALA A 109 20.77 12.83 1.72
CA ALA A 109 19.57 13.26 1.01
C ALA A 109 18.33 12.72 1.73
N THR A 110 17.32 13.56 1.89
CA THR A 110 15.99 13.17 2.37
C THR A 110 15.01 13.30 1.21
N VAL A 111 14.19 12.27 1.02
CA VAL A 111 13.11 12.26 0.03
C VAL A 111 11.80 12.16 0.77
N GLU A 112 10.88 13.08 0.49
CA GLU A 112 9.51 13.03 0.95
C GLU A 112 8.60 12.70 -0.23
N HIS A 113 7.78 11.67 -0.07
CA HIS A 113 6.73 11.29 -1.01
C HIS A 113 5.41 11.73 -0.42
N ASP A 114 4.70 12.56 -1.17
CA ASP A 114 3.34 12.96 -0.88
C ASP A 114 2.45 12.67 -2.08
N VAL A 115 1.38 11.92 -1.88
CA VAL A 115 0.42 11.65 -2.94
C VAL A 115 -0.98 11.92 -2.43
N SER A 116 -1.65 12.92 -3.01
CA SER A 116 -3.05 13.21 -2.71
C SER A 116 -3.94 12.92 -3.92
N PHE A 117 -5.13 12.40 -3.69
CA PHE A 117 -6.09 12.11 -4.75
C PHE A 117 -7.53 12.18 -4.26
N ALA A 118 -8.44 12.46 -5.19
CA ALA A 118 -9.87 12.37 -5.00
C ALA A 118 -10.40 11.19 -5.83
N GLY A 119 -11.12 10.29 -5.19
CA GLY A 119 -11.58 9.04 -5.80
C GLY A 119 -12.98 8.65 -5.36
N VAL A 120 -13.31 7.38 -5.60
CA VAL A 120 -14.61 6.80 -5.22
C VAL A 120 -14.40 5.55 -4.39
N PHE A 121 -15.05 5.48 -3.24
CA PHE A 121 -15.20 4.25 -2.49
C PHE A 121 -16.41 3.50 -3.02
N LEU A 122 -16.21 2.23 -3.38
CA LEU A 122 -17.23 1.34 -3.89
C LEU A 122 -17.53 0.29 -2.85
N VAL A 123 -18.81 0.08 -2.53
CA VAL A 123 -19.23 -0.96 -1.58
C VAL A 123 -20.57 -1.53 -1.95
N ASP A 124 -20.65 -2.85 -1.95
CA ASP A 124 -21.89 -3.57 -2.22
C ASP A 124 -22.52 -4.03 -0.91
N THR A 125 -23.63 -3.39 -0.54
CA THR A 125 -24.37 -3.66 0.69
C THR A 125 -25.67 -4.45 0.45
N SER A 126 -25.97 -4.87 -0.80
CA SER A 126 -27.26 -5.50 -1.14
C SER A 126 -27.44 -6.89 -0.51
N ALA A 127 -26.33 -7.61 -0.31
CA ALA A 127 -26.30 -9.01 0.12
C ALA A 127 -27.19 -9.96 -0.72
N ASP A 128 -27.51 -9.59 -1.96
CA ASP A 128 -28.40 -10.34 -2.87
C ASP A 128 -27.64 -11.30 -3.82
N GLY A 129 -26.31 -11.35 -3.70
CA GLY A 129 -25.44 -12.15 -4.56
C GLY A 129 -25.22 -11.54 -5.95
N VAL A 130 -25.77 -10.37 -6.23
CA VAL A 130 -25.56 -9.61 -7.47
C VAL A 130 -24.62 -8.46 -7.17
N PHE A 131 -23.52 -8.36 -7.92
CA PHE A 131 -22.53 -7.31 -7.74
C PHE A 131 -23.11 -5.94 -8.16
N ASN A 132 -23.59 -5.18 -7.17
CA ASN A 132 -24.27 -3.90 -7.35
C ASN A 132 -23.66 -2.84 -6.41
N PRO A 133 -22.37 -2.47 -6.58
CA PRO A 133 -21.70 -1.57 -5.66
C PRO A 133 -22.33 -0.17 -5.71
N SER A 134 -22.69 0.33 -4.53
CA SER A 134 -22.91 1.76 -4.29
C SER A 134 -21.58 2.50 -4.28
N ALA A 135 -21.64 3.81 -4.47
CA ALA A 135 -20.47 4.68 -4.56
C ALA A 135 -20.60 5.87 -3.58
N LYS A 136 -19.49 6.24 -2.95
CA LYS A 136 -19.35 7.46 -2.15
C LYS A 136 -17.99 8.13 -2.42
N PRO A 137 -17.86 9.46 -2.28
CA PRO A 137 -16.58 10.12 -2.49
C PRO A 137 -15.55 9.69 -1.45
N LEU A 138 -14.29 9.68 -1.85
CA LEU A 138 -13.14 9.62 -0.93
C LEU A 138 -12.09 10.65 -1.37
N ALA A 139 -11.27 11.08 -0.41
CA ALA A 139 -10.08 11.88 -0.68
C ALA A 139 -9.02 11.51 0.34
N ASP A 140 -7.92 10.94 -0.13
CA ASP A 140 -6.83 10.45 0.72
C ASP A 140 -5.49 11.07 0.33
N ARG A 141 -4.58 11.08 1.30
CA ARG A 141 -3.18 11.51 1.20
C ARG A 141 -2.28 10.41 1.71
N MET A 142 -1.29 10.01 0.91
CA MET A 142 -0.19 9.14 1.31
C MET A 142 1.04 9.96 1.61
N THR A 143 1.71 9.66 2.72
CA THR A 143 3.04 10.19 3.04
C THR A 143 4.03 9.06 3.26
N GLN A 144 5.27 9.25 2.80
CA GLN A 144 6.39 8.35 3.06
C GLN A 144 7.71 9.11 2.98
N HIS A 145 8.70 8.72 3.78
CA HIS A 145 10.01 9.36 3.82
C HIS A 145 11.12 8.34 3.60
N ALA A 146 12.15 8.73 2.84
CA ALA A 146 13.38 7.97 2.68
C ALA A 146 14.60 8.84 2.98
N VAL A 147 15.67 8.19 3.46
CA VAL A 147 16.97 8.83 3.65
C VAL A 147 18.02 8.05 2.89
N LEU A 148 18.82 8.77 2.11
CA LEU A 148 19.94 8.25 1.37
C LEU A 148 21.23 8.90 1.86
N VAL A 149 22.32 8.15 1.78
CA VAL A 149 23.68 8.67 2.01
C VAL A 149 24.52 8.53 0.76
N ARG A 150 25.46 9.45 0.58
CA ARG A 150 26.40 9.39 -0.54
C ARG A 150 27.27 8.15 -0.38
N ASP A 151 27.32 7.35 -1.43
CA ASP A 151 28.09 6.11 -1.46
C ASP A 151 28.67 5.93 -2.86
N ARG A 152 29.99 6.10 -2.99
CA ARG A 152 30.67 6.01 -4.29
C ARG A 152 30.79 4.59 -4.81
N ALA A 153 30.48 3.57 -3.99
CA ALA A 153 30.54 2.18 -4.40
C ALA A 153 29.29 1.73 -5.17
N VAL A 154 28.18 2.48 -5.08
CA VAL A 154 26.93 2.16 -5.80
C VAL A 154 26.82 2.99 -7.09
N GLY A 155 26.20 2.42 -8.13
CA GLY A 155 26.20 3.01 -9.48
C GLY A 155 25.60 4.41 -9.58
N ARG A 156 24.69 4.78 -8.67
CA ARG A 156 24.03 6.09 -8.61
C ARG A 156 24.69 7.08 -7.65
N GLY A 157 25.76 6.67 -6.95
CA GLY A 157 26.44 7.52 -5.95
C GLY A 157 25.65 7.74 -4.65
N TRP A 158 24.47 7.13 -4.51
CA TRP A 158 23.55 7.28 -3.38
C TRP A 158 22.99 5.93 -2.96
N ARG A 159 23.01 5.64 -1.66
CA ARG A 159 22.49 4.41 -1.08
C ARG A 159 21.38 4.72 -0.09
N VAL A 160 20.24 4.06 -0.23
CA VAL A 160 19.13 4.18 0.71
C VAL A 160 19.54 3.52 2.04
N VAL A 161 19.38 4.25 3.13
CA VAL A 161 19.68 3.77 4.48
C VAL A 161 18.44 3.70 5.35
N LYS A 162 17.44 4.57 5.13
CA LYS A 162 16.21 4.55 5.90
C LYS A 162 14.97 4.72 5.03
N LEU A 163 13.87 4.12 5.48
CA LEU A 163 12.56 4.21 4.86
C LEU A 163 11.49 4.20 5.97
N SER A 164 10.47 5.05 5.86
CA SER A 164 9.29 4.96 6.70
C SER A 164 8.23 4.04 6.07
N PRO A 165 7.29 3.50 6.86
CA PRO A 165 6.01 3.05 6.35
C PRO A 165 5.32 4.13 5.51
N GLN A 166 4.35 3.72 4.71
CA GLN A 166 3.41 4.67 4.10
C GLN A 166 2.26 4.90 5.07
N ASP A 167 1.92 6.16 5.32
CA ASP A 167 0.71 6.52 6.05
C ASP A 167 -0.32 7.10 5.08
N TRP A 168 -1.50 6.47 5.01
CA TRP A 168 -2.62 6.93 4.22
C TRP A 168 -3.71 7.47 5.15
N THR A 169 -3.98 8.76 5.04
CA THR A 169 -4.97 9.48 5.83
C THR A 169 -5.99 10.14 4.92
N VAL A 170 -7.18 10.44 5.45
CA VAL A 170 -8.14 11.28 4.73
C VAL A 170 -7.58 12.71 4.64
N VAL A 171 -7.78 13.36 3.49
CA VAL A 171 -7.28 14.72 3.24
C VAL A 171 -7.85 15.73 4.24
N ASP A 172 -9.14 15.59 4.59
CA ASP A 172 -9.78 16.37 5.64
C ASP A 172 -9.57 15.69 6.99
N LEU A 173 -8.57 16.15 7.74
CA LEU A 173 -8.26 15.62 9.07
C LEU A 173 -9.42 15.74 10.06
N GLY A 174 -10.38 16.65 9.85
CA GLY A 174 -11.60 16.73 10.66
C GLY A 174 -12.50 15.49 10.51
N ARG A 175 -12.32 14.71 9.43
CA ARG A 175 -12.99 13.43 9.19
C ARG A 175 -12.17 12.21 9.64
N GLN A 176 -10.91 12.39 10.03
CA GLN A 176 -10.02 11.33 10.49
C GLN A 176 -10.43 10.86 11.89
N THR A 177 -11.24 9.81 11.93
CA THR A 177 -11.81 9.24 13.18
C THR A 177 -11.31 7.84 13.48
N VAL A 178 -10.82 7.14 12.46
CA VAL A 178 -10.18 5.83 12.55
C VAL A 178 -8.67 6.04 12.50
N ALA A 179 -7.89 5.40 13.35
CA ALA A 179 -6.43 5.50 13.30
C ALA A 179 -5.80 4.18 13.70
N VAL A 180 -4.94 3.63 12.84
CA VAL A 180 -4.03 2.54 13.17
C VAL A 180 -2.98 3.12 14.11
N LYS A 181 -2.85 2.53 15.30
CA LYS A 181 -1.97 3.03 16.37
C LYS A 181 -0.65 2.30 16.44
N ASP A 182 -0.68 1.02 16.09
CA ASP A 182 0.45 0.12 16.23
C ASP A 182 0.32 -0.98 15.20
N VAL A 183 1.43 -1.38 14.58
CA VAL A 183 1.48 -2.56 13.71
C VAL A 183 2.71 -3.38 14.04
N LYS A 184 2.48 -4.63 14.43
CA LYS A 184 3.49 -5.62 14.75
C LYS A 184 3.52 -6.73 13.73
N VAL A 185 4.72 -7.08 13.30
CA VAL A 185 4.93 -8.08 12.25
C VAL A 185 5.80 -9.18 12.80
N TYR A 186 5.31 -10.41 12.71
CA TYR A 186 5.97 -11.59 13.19
C TYR A 186 6.31 -12.51 12.02
N ARG A 187 7.50 -13.11 12.08
CA ARG A 187 7.92 -14.21 11.20
C ARG A 187 8.07 -15.45 12.06
N ASN A 188 7.27 -16.47 11.77
CA ASN A 188 7.25 -17.73 12.53
C ASN A 188 7.18 -17.45 14.05
N ASP A 189 6.22 -16.60 14.43
CA ASP A 189 5.96 -16.10 15.80
C ASP A 189 7.08 -15.28 16.47
N THR A 190 8.16 -14.96 15.76
CA THR A 190 9.19 -14.01 16.23
C THR A 190 8.88 -12.60 15.75
N LEU A 191 8.78 -11.64 16.65
CA LEU A 191 8.58 -10.22 16.32
C LEU A 191 9.78 -9.69 15.52
N LEU A 192 9.51 -9.12 14.34
CA LEU A 192 10.52 -8.52 13.47
C LEU A 192 10.48 -7.00 13.50
N VAL A 193 9.28 -6.41 13.43
CA VAL A 193 9.11 -4.96 13.47
C VAL A 193 7.89 -4.59 14.30
N ASP A 194 8.00 -3.46 14.98
CA ASP A 194 6.99 -2.83 15.81
C ASP A 194 6.87 -1.37 15.35
N VAL A 195 5.74 -1.04 14.73
CA VAL A 195 5.48 0.26 14.09
C VAL A 195 4.43 1.02 14.89
N ALA A 196 4.88 1.83 15.84
CA ALA A 196 4.03 2.71 16.65
C ALA A 196 3.83 4.11 16.03
N ASP A 197 4.67 4.48 15.06
CA ASP A 197 4.62 5.74 14.34
C ASP A 197 4.99 5.49 12.86
N PRO A 198 4.06 5.72 11.92
CA PRO A 198 4.30 5.47 10.51
C PRO A 198 5.23 6.52 9.87
N SER A 199 5.51 7.64 10.55
CA SER A 199 6.52 8.63 10.11
C SER A 199 7.95 8.26 10.55
N ALA A 200 8.09 7.29 11.45
CA ALA A 200 9.39 6.87 11.93
C ALA A 200 10.23 6.25 10.80
N LEU A 201 11.52 6.60 10.76
CA LEU A 201 12.47 6.11 9.77
C LEU A 201 13.13 4.81 10.24
N TYR A 202 12.92 3.73 9.49
CA TYR A 202 13.49 2.41 9.77
C TYR A 202 14.71 2.15 8.89
N ASP A 203 15.75 1.56 9.49
CA ASP A 203 16.93 1.12 8.74
C ASP A 203 16.54 0.07 7.69
N VAL A 204 16.85 0.33 6.42
CA VAL A 204 16.42 -0.53 5.31
C VAL A 204 17.03 -1.92 5.39
N THR A 205 18.28 -2.03 5.85
CA THR A 205 18.99 -3.31 5.91
C THR A 205 18.55 -4.18 7.08
N ASN A 206 18.24 -3.56 8.22
CA ASN A 206 18.06 -4.27 9.48
C ASN A 206 16.62 -4.29 9.99
N ARG A 207 15.76 -3.37 9.52
CA ARG A 207 14.42 -3.15 10.09
C ARG A 207 13.27 -3.20 9.11
N VAL A 208 13.53 -3.23 7.80
CA VAL A 208 12.52 -3.69 6.85
C VAL A 208 12.36 -5.21 7.03
N PRO A 209 11.15 -5.74 7.23
CA PRO A 209 10.94 -7.18 7.35
C PRO A 209 11.53 -7.99 6.17
N HIS A 210 12.40 -8.94 6.50
CA HIS A 210 12.94 -9.95 5.57
C HIS A 210 12.31 -11.32 5.85
N PHE A 211 11.68 -11.88 4.84
CA PHE A 211 11.07 -13.19 4.86
C PHE A 211 11.75 -14.12 3.85
N HIS A 212 11.62 -15.42 4.07
CA HIS A 212 11.94 -16.45 3.10
C HIS A 212 10.66 -17.11 2.60
N LEU A 213 10.73 -17.74 1.43
CA LEU A 213 9.67 -18.60 0.95
C LEU A 213 9.30 -19.68 1.99
N GLY A 214 8.00 -19.78 2.29
CA GLY A 214 7.44 -20.70 3.28
C GLY A 214 7.28 -20.10 4.68
N ASP A 215 7.85 -18.94 4.97
CA ASP A 215 7.66 -18.27 6.26
C ASP A 215 6.19 -17.95 6.50
N THR A 216 5.74 -18.17 7.74
CA THR A 216 4.45 -17.67 8.21
C THR A 216 4.64 -16.24 8.70
N VAL A 217 3.97 -15.31 8.03
CA VAL A 217 3.97 -13.88 8.35
C VAL A 217 2.66 -13.56 9.06
N LYS A 218 2.73 -13.15 10.33
CA LYS A 218 1.57 -12.70 11.11
C LYS A 218 1.66 -11.21 11.34
N VAL A 219 0.59 -10.49 11.03
CA VAL A 219 0.46 -9.05 11.27
C VAL A 219 -0.61 -8.85 12.34
N VAL A 220 -0.25 -8.11 13.39
CA VAL A 220 -1.14 -7.69 14.47
C VAL A 220 -1.18 -6.17 14.46
N ALA A 221 -2.35 -5.57 14.53
CA ALA A 221 -2.49 -4.12 14.52
C ALA A 221 -3.47 -3.65 15.59
N ALA A 222 -3.15 -2.54 16.25
CA ALA A 222 -4.06 -1.85 17.16
C ALA A 222 -4.75 -0.69 16.44
N VAL A 223 -6.03 -0.48 16.71
CA VAL A 223 -6.81 0.58 16.07
C VAL A 223 -7.64 1.35 17.09
N SER A 224 -7.76 2.65 16.89
CA SER A 224 -8.77 3.47 17.58
C SER A 224 -9.81 3.95 16.58
N ASN A 225 -11.08 3.98 16.98
CA ASN A 225 -12.13 4.65 16.24
C ASN A 225 -12.95 5.53 17.19
N THR A 226 -13.00 6.83 16.91
CA THR A 226 -13.75 7.81 17.70
C THR A 226 -15.17 8.01 17.19
N THR A 227 -15.56 7.34 16.10
CA THR A 227 -16.91 7.37 15.56
C THR A 227 -17.86 6.59 16.45
N ASN A 228 -18.97 7.21 16.86
CA ASN A 228 -20.08 6.53 17.50
C ASN A 228 -21.12 6.13 16.44
N SER A 229 -20.81 5.10 15.65
CA SER A 229 -21.65 4.66 14.53
C SER A 229 -22.78 3.70 14.94
N GLY A 230 -22.75 3.17 16.16
CA GLY A 230 -23.72 2.19 16.65
C GLY A 230 -23.52 0.75 16.15
N PHE A 231 -22.50 0.49 15.32
CA PHE A 231 -22.15 -0.84 14.82
C PHE A 231 -21.17 -1.56 15.75
N THR A 232 -21.25 -2.89 15.77
CA THR A 232 -20.33 -3.75 16.54
C THR A 232 -19.76 -4.86 15.66
N PRO A 233 -18.44 -4.90 15.41
CA PRO A 233 -17.43 -3.95 15.87
C PRO A 233 -17.58 -2.58 15.18
N SER A 234 -17.08 -1.52 15.82
CA SER A 234 -17.11 -0.16 15.25
C SER A 234 -16.16 0.02 14.07
N THR A 235 -15.22 -0.90 13.89
CA THR A 235 -14.18 -0.86 12.86
C THR A 235 -14.03 -2.24 12.24
N PHE A 236 -13.72 -2.29 10.94
CA PHE A 236 -13.24 -3.49 10.28
C PHE A 236 -11.82 -3.28 9.82
N MET A 237 -10.93 -4.24 10.09
CA MET A 237 -9.55 -4.21 9.63
C MET A 237 -9.30 -5.26 8.56
N PHE A 238 -8.44 -4.91 7.60
CA PHE A 238 -8.05 -5.76 6.49
C PHE A 238 -6.54 -5.70 6.28
N LEU A 239 -5.96 -6.82 5.85
CA LEU A 239 -4.57 -6.94 5.45
C LEU A 239 -4.52 -7.13 3.93
N HIS A 240 -3.85 -6.22 3.22
CA HIS A 240 -3.66 -6.31 1.77
C HIS A 240 -2.26 -6.83 1.48
N VAL A 241 -2.15 -7.91 0.70
CA VAL A 241 -0.87 -8.57 0.38
C VAL A 241 -0.82 -8.96 -1.10
N ARG A 242 0.30 -8.68 -1.78
CA ARG A 242 0.52 -9.02 -3.19
C ARG A 242 1.09 -10.42 -3.44
N HIS A 243 1.94 -10.90 -2.53
CA HIS A 243 2.71 -12.16 -2.67
C HIS A 243 2.05 -13.38 -1.99
N LEU A 244 0.75 -13.31 -1.74
CA LEU A 244 -0.02 -14.37 -1.06
C LEU A 244 -0.20 -15.63 -1.92
N ASP A 245 -0.33 -15.48 -3.23
CA ASP A 245 -0.79 -16.53 -4.16
C ASP A 245 0.42 -17.20 -4.83
N PRO A 246 0.54 -18.55 -4.82
CA PRO A 246 1.65 -19.22 -5.50
C PRO A 246 1.58 -19.11 -7.04
N SER A 247 0.40 -18.85 -7.60
CA SER A 247 0.16 -18.82 -9.05
C SER A 247 0.42 -17.45 -9.69
N GLY A 248 0.54 -16.38 -8.90
CA GLY A 248 0.68 -15.03 -9.43
C GLY A 248 0.91 -13.95 -8.37
N THR A 249 1.33 -12.77 -8.80
CA THR A 249 1.41 -11.57 -7.94
C THR A 249 0.22 -10.68 -8.20
N SER A 250 -0.71 -10.62 -7.25
CA SER A 250 -1.86 -9.72 -7.31
C SER A 250 -2.25 -9.31 -5.90
N TRP A 251 -2.72 -8.07 -5.75
CA TRP A 251 -3.20 -7.60 -4.46
C TRP A 251 -4.41 -8.42 -4.01
N ARG A 252 -4.31 -9.03 -2.83
CA ARG A 252 -5.39 -9.75 -2.16
C ARG A 252 -5.73 -9.02 -0.88
N ARG A 253 -7.01 -8.74 -0.68
CA ARG A 253 -7.54 -8.25 0.58
C ARG A 253 -7.95 -9.42 1.46
N LEU A 254 -7.45 -9.45 2.68
CA LEU A 254 -7.79 -10.41 3.72
C LEU A 254 -8.50 -9.65 4.84
N LYS A 255 -9.70 -10.06 5.26
CA LYS A 255 -10.28 -9.56 6.52
C LYS A 255 -9.29 -9.83 7.66
N MET A 256 -9.17 -9.05 8.71
CA MET A 256 -8.42 -9.43 9.93
C MET A 256 -9.40 -9.97 10.99
N THR A 257 -8.93 -10.80 11.90
CA THR A 257 -9.72 -11.28 13.04
C THR A 257 -9.60 -10.27 14.18
N ASP A 258 -10.74 -9.86 14.76
CA ASP A 258 -10.79 -9.04 15.97
C ASP A 258 -10.47 -9.90 17.20
N ASN A 259 -9.51 -9.48 18.02
CA ASN A 259 -9.12 -10.19 19.23
C ASN A 259 -9.96 -9.79 20.46
N GLY A 260 -10.83 -8.77 20.34
CA GLY A 260 -11.70 -8.30 21.41
C GLY A 260 -11.02 -7.38 22.43
N ASP A 261 -9.77 -7.00 22.19
CA ASP A 261 -8.95 -6.13 23.05
C ASP A 261 -8.50 -4.83 22.36
N GLY A 262 -9.10 -4.52 21.20
CA GLY A 262 -8.71 -3.39 20.35
C GLY A 262 -7.59 -3.72 19.36
N THR A 263 -7.12 -4.97 19.34
CA THR A 263 -6.18 -5.47 18.33
C THR A 263 -6.84 -6.42 17.33
N TRP A 264 -6.26 -6.45 16.13
CA TRP A 264 -6.70 -7.29 15.03
C TRP A 264 -5.52 -8.04 14.46
N GLU A 265 -5.73 -9.28 14.01
CA GLU A 265 -4.65 -10.07 13.44
C GLU A 265 -5.00 -10.81 12.15
N ARG A 266 -3.99 -11.03 11.31
CA ARG A 266 -4.05 -11.98 10.21
C ARG A 266 -2.68 -12.54 9.90
N ALA A 267 -2.64 -13.82 9.56
CA ALA A 267 -1.44 -14.50 9.08
C ALA A 267 -1.57 -14.92 7.62
N TRP A 268 -0.43 -15.03 6.95
CA TRP A 268 -0.30 -15.55 5.60
C TRP A 268 1.07 -16.24 5.41
N ILE A 269 1.25 -16.96 4.31
CA ILE A 269 2.50 -17.67 3.99
C ILE A 269 3.20 -16.94 2.84
N ALA A 270 4.47 -16.61 3.01
CA ALA A 270 5.30 -16.02 1.95
C ALA A 270 5.51 -17.06 0.83
N ARG A 271 4.82 -16.91 -0.30
CA ARG A 271 4.81 -17.91 -1.39
C ARG A 271 5.57 -17.50 -2.64
N ARG A 272 5.99 -16.23 -2.73
CA ARG A 272 6.70 -15.71 -3.88
C ARG A 272 7.73 -14.67 -3.45
N SER A 273 8.92 -14.74 -4.05
CA SER A 273 9.98 -13.77 -3.82
C SER A 273 9.65 -12.43 -4.48
N GLY A 274 10.20 -11.36 -3.92
CA GLY A 274 9.93 -10.00 -4.38
C GLY A 274 10.06 -8.98 -3.26
N ILE A 275 9.93 -7.72 -3.65
CA ILE A 275 9.83 -6.59 -2.72
C ILE A 275 8.45 -5.97 -2.88
N ASP A 276 7.83 -5.56 -1.79
CA ASP A 276 6.56 -4.86 -1.81
C ASP A 276 6.29 -4.21 -0.45
N ARG A 277 5.04 -3.86 -0.21
CA ARG A 277 4.47 -3.57 1.10
C ARG A 277 3.24 -4.44 1.33
N PHE A 278 2.89 -4.66 2.59
CA PHE A 278 1.52 -5.06 2.93
C PHE A 278 0.83 -3.88 3.59
N VAL A 279 -0.47 -3.76 3.39
CA VAL A 279 -1.26 -2.63 3.88
C VAL A 279 -2.20 -3.11 4.96
N VAL A 280 -2.09 -2.51 6.14
CA VAL A 280 -3.10 -2.62 7.20
C VAL A 280 -4.12 -1.52 6.96
N ASP A 281 -5.34 -1.89 6.64
CA ASP A 281 -6.41 -0.99 6.22
C ASP A 281 -7.56 -1.05 7.22
N ALA A 282 -7.74 0.03 7.98
CA ALA A 282 -8.79 0.16 8.98
C ALA A 282 -9.89 1.08 8.47
N LEU A 283 -11.12 0.57 8.43
CA LEU A 283 -12.31 1.32 8.01
C LEU A 283 -13.33 1.40 9.15
N ASP A 284 -13.98 2.56 9.26
CA ASP A 284 -15.16 2.70 10.12
C ASP A 284 -16.26 1.76 9.62
N ALA A 285 -16.97 1.10 10.53
CA ALA A 285 -18.02 0.16 10.16
C ALA A 285 -19.10 0.84 9.31
N ALA A 286 -19.46 2.10 9.60
CA ALA A 286 -20.45 2.81 8.81
C ALA A 286 -19.97 3.11 7.38
N THR A 287 -18.66 3.28 7.15
CA THR A 287 -18.10 3.42 5.79
C THR A 287 -18.46 2.22 4.92
N LEU A 288 -18.45 1.02 5.51
CA LEU A 288 -18.73 -0.24 4.81
C LEU A 288 -20.21 -0.63 4.82
N LEU A 289 -20.93 -0.35 5.91
CA LEU A 289 -22.30 -0.86 6.10
C LEU A 289 -23.38 0.10 5.58
N LEU A 290 -23.06 1.40 5.46
CA LEU A 290 -23.99 2.38 4.92
C LEU A 290 -23.54 2.70 3.49
N GLY A 291 -24.21 2.15 2.46
CA GLY A 291 -23.72 2.23 1.08
C GLY A 291 -23.50 3.66 0.54
N THR A 292 -24.46 4.56 0.71
CA THR A 292 -24.47 5.87 0.04
C THR A 292 -24.08 7.11 0.88
N PRO A 293 -24.20 7.14 2.22
CA PRO A 293 -23.83 8.33 2.98
C PRO A 293 -22.37 8.74 2.77
N ASP A 294 -22.08 10.04 2.80
CA ASP A 294 -20.71 10.56 2.78
C ASP A 294 -20.06 10.42 4.17
N ASN A 295 -19.67 9.20 4.49
CA ASN A 295 -19.12 8.81 5.78
C ASN A 295 -17.82 8.01 5.63
N TYR A 296 -17.12 8.19 4.50
CA TYR A 296 -15.83 7.57 4.27
C TYR A 296 -14.82 8.03 5.32
N ARG A 297 -14.33 7.07 6.11
CA ARG A 297 -13.40 7.24 7.23
C ARG A 297 -12.50 6.02 7.30
N THR A 298 -11.20 6.25 7.14
CA THR A 298 -10.22 5.18 7.02
C THR A 298 -8.86 5.65 7.52
N ASN A 299 -7.99 4.71 7.86
CA ASN A 299 -6.54 4.92 7.86
C ASN A 299 -5.87 3.66 7.33
N GLU A 300 -4.88 3.82 6.45
CA GLU A 300 -4.07 2.69 5.97
C GLU A 300 -2.60 2.91 6.34
N VAL A 301 -1.93 1.87 6.85
CA VAL A 301 -0.49 1.88 7.07
C VAL A 301 0.13 0.77 6.23
N ALA A 302 1.04 1.14 5.32
CA ALA A 302 1.74 0.18 4.48
C ALA A 302 3.17 -0.04 4.95
N ILE A 303 3.51 -1.28 5.28
CA ILE A 303 4.83 -1.65 5.78
C ILE A 303 5.61 -2.33 4.66
N PRO A 304 6.78 -1.78 4.27
CA PRO A 304 7.62 -2.38 3.25
C PRO A 304 8.15 -3.74 3.72
N TYR A 305 8.40 -4.67 2.81
CA TYR A 305 9.01 -5.96 3.11
C TYR A 305 9.76 -6.52 1.90
N ARG A 306 10.61 -7.51 2.15
CA ARG A 306 11.28 -8.32 1.15
C ARG A 306 11.07 -9.82 1.40
N ILE A 307 10.90 -10.57 0.33
CA ILE A 307 10.86 -12.04 0.33
C ILE A 307 11.98 -12.55 -0.57
N GLU A 308 12.82 -13.42 -0.01
CA GLU A 308 13.98 -14.04 -0.68
C GLU A 308 13.77 -15.56 -0.87
#